data_AF-A0A101GF91-F1
#
_entry.id   AF-A0A101GF91-F1
#
_cell.length_a   1.000
_cell.length_b   1.000
_cell.length_c   1.000
_cell.angle_alpha   90.00
_cell.angle_beta   90.00
_cell.angle_gamma   90.00
#
_symmetry.space_group_name_H-M   'P 1'
#
loop_
_entity.id
_entity.type
_entity.pdbx_description
1 polymer ?
#
loop_
_entity_poly.entity_id
_entity_poly.type
_entity_poly.pdbx_seq_one_letter_code
_entity_poly.pdbx_strand_id
1 'polypeptide(L)'
;PQGGFIVDTPGIKEFGIVDFKKEEVGLFFPEMQKLLHQCQYYNCTHDHEPGCAVKRAVENGDIASWRYHNYLSVIHGDEIENSYEL
;
A
#
# COMPACT_ATOMS: atom_id res chain seq x y z
N PRO A 1 0.34 37.79 -12.32
CA PRO A 1 1.40 36.75 -12.36
C PRO A 1 2.50 37.07 -11.33
N GLN A 2 2.23 36.80 -10.06
CA GLN A 2 3.12 37.15 -8.94
C GLN A 2 3.11 35.99 -7.93
N GLY A 3 4.10 35.09 -8.02
CA GLY A 3 4.38 34.06 -7.01
C GLY A 3 4.15 32.62 -7.45
N GLY A 4 5.16 31.77 -7.17
CA GLY A 4 5.19 30.33 -7.44
C GLY A 4 6.60 29.90 -7.85
N PHE A 5 7.15 28.85 -7.22
CA PHE A 5 8.39 28.21 -7.65
C PHE A 5 8.04 26.89 -8.35
N ILE A 6 8.68 26.63 -9.49
CA ILE A 6 8.59 25.35 -10.19
C ILE A 6 9.88 24.59 -9.91
N VAL A 7 9.74 23.37 -9.42
CA VAL A 7 10.85 22.42 -9.27
C VAL A 7 10.66 21.36 -10.34
N ASP A 8 11.64 21.25 -11.23
CA ASP A 8 11.70 20.22 -12.26
C ASP A 8 12.76 19.20 -11.84
N THR A 9 12.34 17.97 -11.51
CA THR A 9 13.25 16.88 -11.15
C THR A 9 13.53 16.03 -12.39
N PRO A 10 14.80 15.73 -12.74
CA PRO A 10 15.10 14.77 -13.80
C PRO A 10 14.45 13.42 -13.50
N GLY A 11 14.10 12.65 -14.54
CA GLY A 11 13.28 11.43 -14.42
C GLY A 11 13.77 10.45 -13.35
N ILE A 12 13.15 10.52 -12.18
CA ILE A 12 13.34 9.57 -11.07
C ILE A 12 12.68 8.27 -11.51
N LYS A 13 13.49 7.23 -11.71
CA LYS A 13 13.01 5.90 -12.09
C LYS A 13 12.60 5.06 -10.89
N GLU A 14 13.16 5.34 -9.73
CA GLU A 14 13.00 4.55 -8.53
C GLU A 14 13.08 5.47 -7.33
N PHE A 15 12.03 5.47 -6.51
CA PHE A 15 12.11 6.02 -5.15
C PHE A 15 12.56 4.86 -4.29
N GLY A 16 13.78 4.93 -3.75
CA GLY A 16 14.22 3.96 -2.75
C GLY A 16 13.16 3.86 -1.66
N ILE A 17 12.61 2.67 -1.46
CA ILE A 17 11.57 2.42 -0.48
C ILE A 17 12.15 2.83 0.87
N VAL A 18 11.63 3.92 1.42
CA VAL A 18 11.99 4.39 2.77
C VAL A 18 11.64 3.25 3.74
N ASP A 19 12.47 3.03 4.74
CA ASP A 19 12.36 1.91 5.69
C ASP A 19 11.10 2.08 6.57
N PHE A 20 9.93 1.73 6.02
CA PHE A 20 8.65 1.75 6.69
C PHE A 20 8.42 0.43 7.42
N LYS A 21 7.80 0.48 8.60
CA LYS A 21 7.27 -0.74 9.19
C LYS A 21 6.09 -1.22 8.35
N LYS A 22 5.95 -2.54 8.16
CA LYS A 22 4.89 -3.13 7.32
C LYS A 22 3.48 -2.73 7.79
N GLU A 23 3.30 -2.60 9.10
CA GLU A 23 2.02 -2.20 9.70
C GLU A 23 1.67 -0.72 9.41
N GLU A 24 2.66 0.12 9.08
CA GLU A 24 2.47 1.54 8.79
C GLU A 24 2.10 1.78 7.32
N VAL A 25 2.44 0.87 6.41
CA VAL A 25 2.21 1.07 4.96
C VAL A 25 0.72 1.26 4.65
N GLY A 26 -0.17 0.60 5.39
CA GLY A 26 -1.62 0.72 5.22
C GLY A 26 -2.15 2.14 5.49
N LEU A 27 -1.40 2.97 6.24
CA LEU A 27 -1.76 4.37 6.51
C LEU A 27 -1.68 5.24 5.25
N PHE A 28 -0.90 4.85 4.26
CA PHE A 28 -0.72 5.60 3.01
C PHE A 28 -1.77 5.27 1.94
N PHE A 29 -2.68 4.34 2.23
CA PHE A 29 -3.81 3.96 1.39
C PHE A 29 -5.11 4.45 2.05
N PRO A 30 -5.73 5.57 1.61
CA PRO A 30 -6.87 6.18 2.28
C PRO A 30 -8.07 5.26 2.53
N GLU A 31 -8.28 4.29 1.63
CA GLU A 31 -9.31 3.27 1.75
C GLU A 31 -9.01 2.23 2.85
N MET A 32 -7.73 1.87 3.03
CA MET A 32 -7.29 0.95 4.08
C MET A 32 -7.21 1.65 5.43
N GLN A 33 -6.73 2.90 5.46
CA GLN A 33 -6.59 3.73 6.65
C GLN A 33 -7.90 3.79 7.46
N LYS A 34 -9.05 3.87 6.77
CA LYS A 34 -10.39 3.90 7.37
C LYS A 34 -10.77 2.60 8.08
N LEU A 35 -10.09 1.49 7.81
CA LEU A 35 -10.43 0.15 8.28
C LEU A 35 -9.40 -0.43 9.26
N LEU A 36 -8.24 0.20 9.45
CA LEU A 36 -7.14 -0.33 10.27
C LEU A 36 -7.60 -0.68 11.69
N HIS A 37 -8.43 0.17 12.29
CA HIS A 37 -8.96 0.00 13.65
C HIS A 37 -9.99 -1.14 13.77
N GLN A 38 -10.42 -1.74 12.66
CA GLN A 38 -11.40 -2.84 12.63
C GLN A 38 -10.74 -4.20 12.42
N CYS A 39 -9.41 -4.24 12.31
CA CYS A 39 -8.67 -5.49 12.26
C CYS A 39 -8.69 -6.19 13.62
N GLN A 40 -8.71 -7.53 13.59
CA GLN A 40 -8.69 -8.34 14.80
C GLN A 40 -7.40 -8.16 15.62
N TYR A 41 -6.28 -7.86 14.96
CA TYR A 41 -4.95 -7.69 15.56
C TYR A 41 -4.45 -6.26 15.40
N TYR A 42 -3.75 -5.75 16.42
CA TYR A 42 -3.22 -4.37 16.44
C TYR A 42 -2.01 -4.18 15.51
N ASN A 43 -1.25 -5.25 15.24
CA ASN A 43 -0.07 -5.28 14.38
C ASN A 43 -0.38 -5.98 13.04
N CYS A 44 -1.60 -5.83 12.55
CA CYS A 44 -2.02 -6.44 11.30
C CYS A 44 -1.27 -5.80 10.12
N THR A 45 -0.60 -6.62 9.32
CA THR A 45 0.06 -6.26 8.06
C THR A 45 -0.86 -6.45 6.86
N HIS A 46 -2.12 -6.81 7.09
CA HIS A 46 -3.16 -6.96 6.08
C HIS A 46 -2.87 -7.98 4.97
N ASP A 47 -1.93 -8.89 5.18
CA ASP A 47 -1.45 -9.85 4.17
C ASP A 47 -2.04 -11.24 4.45
N HIS A 48 -1.63 -11.85 5.57
CA HIS A 48 -1.97 -13.24 5.91
C HIS A 48 -2.85 -13.37 7.17
N GLU A 49 -3.12 -12.27 7.89
CA GLU A 49 -3.81 -12.33 9.17
C GLU A 49 -5.30 -12.72 9.04
N PRO A 50 -5.79 -13.63 9.91
CA PRO A 50 -7.21 -13.92 9.98
C PRO A 50 -7.97 -12.74 10.60
N GLY A 51 -9.22 -12.51 10.13
CA GLY A 51 -10.04 -11.41 10.65
C GLY A 51 -9.56 -10.01 10.24
N CYS A 52 -8.74 -9.90 9.19
CA CYS A 52 -8.31 -8.62 8.63
C CYS A 52 -9.50 -7.87 7.99
N ALA A 53 -9.77 -6.64 8.44
CA ALA A 53 -10.84 -5.82 7.88
C ALA A 53 -10.56 -5.37 6.45
N VAL A 54 -9.29 -5.12 6.10
CA VAL A 54 -8.87 -4.75 4.75
C VAL A 54 -9.17 -5.90 3.77
N LYS A 55 -8.81 -7.15 4.11
CA LYS A 55 -9.11 -8.32 3.26
C LYS A 55 -10.60 -8.53 3.04
N ARG A 56 -11.41 -8.40 4.10
CA ARG A 56 -12.89 -8.45 3.97
C ARG A 56 -13.43 -7.35 3.06
N ALA A 57 -12.90 -6.13 3.17
CA ALA A 57 -13.30 -5.03 2.30
C ALA A 57 -12.90 -5.24 0.84
N VAL A 58 -11.77 -5.92 0.58
CA VAL A 58 -11.40 -6.36 -0.78
C VAL A 58 -12.36 -7.43 -1.29
N GLU A 59 -12.68 -8.43 -0.48
CA GLU A 59 -13.65 -9.49 -0.82
C GLU A 59 -15.05 -8.95 -1.12
N ASN A 60 -15.46 -7.91 -0.39
CA ASN A 60 -16.76 -7.24 -0.58
C ASN A 60 -16.76 -6.23 -1.75
N GLY A 61 -15.60 -5.91 -2.33
CA GLY A 61 -15.45 -4.92 -3.40
C GLY A 61 -15.40 -3.45 -2.93
N ASP A 62 -15.33 -3.20 -1.63
CA ASP A 62 -15.17 -1.85 -1.06
C ASP A 62 -13.75 -1.30 -1.30
N ILE A 63 -12.76 -2.20 -1.40
CA ILE A 63 -11.40 -1.89 -1.86
C ILE A 63 -11.17 -2.59 -3.19
N ALA A 64 -10.75 -1.82 -4.19
CA ALA A 64 -10.42 -2.39 -5.49
C ALA A 64 -9.22 -3.34 -5.38
N SER A 65 -9.32 -4.54 -5.95
CA SER A 65 -8.28 -5.59 -5.82
C SER A 65 -6.91 -5.13 -6.30
N TRP A 66 -6.83 -4.29 -7.35
CA TRP A 66 -5.57 -3.73 -7.83
C TRP A 66 -4.88 -2.81 -6.82
N ARG A 67 -5.66 -2.06 -6.01
CA ARG A 67 -5.11 -1.23 -4.92
C ARG A 67 -4.51 -2.10 -3.84
N TYR A 68 -5.18 -3.20 -3.51
CA TYR A 68 -4.67 -4.19 -2.57
C TYR A 68 -3.40 -4.88 -3.09
N HIS A 69 -3.34 -5.25 -4.36
CA HIS A 69 -2.12 -5.81 -4.95
C HIS A 69 -0.95 -4.80 -4.94
N ASN A 70 -1.21 -3.53 -5.22
CA ASN A 70 -0.19 -2.49 -5.11
C ASN A 70 0.33 -2.36 -3.67
N TYR A 71 -0.56 -2.40 -2.67
CA TYR A 71 -0.18 -2.42 -1.26
C TYR A 71 0.75 -3.61 -0.94
N LEU A 72 0.39 -4.82 -1.40
CA LEU A 72 1.22 -6.01 -1.22
C LEU A 72 2.61 -5.83 -1.86
N SER A 73 2.68 -5.28 -3.08
CA SER A 73 3.95 -4.99 -3.75
C SER A 73 4.86 -4.08 -2.91
N VAL A 74 4.28 -3.08 -2.25
CA VAL A 74 5.04 -2.15 -1.40
C VAL A 74 5.55 -2.83 -0.13
N ILE A 75 4.75 -3.66 0.54
CA ILE A 75 5.17 -4.32 1.81
C ILE A 75 6.10 -5.52 1.61
N HIS A 76 6.09 -6.13 0.42
CA HIS A 76 6.99 -7.22 0.06
C HIS A 76 8.28 -6.71 -0.58
N GLY A 77 8.29 -5.48 -1.12
CA GLY A 77 9.47 -4.86 -1.72
C GLY A 77 9.90 -5.60 -2.98
N ASP A 78 9.34 -5.23 -4.13
CA ASP A 78 9.77 -5.64 -5.49
C ASP A 78 10.08 -7.14 -5.73
N GLU A 79 9.55 -8.07 -4.92
CA GLU A 79 9.61 -9.51 -5.21
C GLU A 79 8.54 -9.94 -6.23
N ILE A 80 7.57 -9.08 -6.58
CA ILE A 80 6.47 -9.42 -7.50
C ILE A 80 6.90 -9.34 -8.97
N GLU A 81 7.97 -8.61 -9.33
CA GLU A 81 8.46 -8.51 -10.71
C GLU A 81 8.94 -9.87 -11.28
N ASN A 82 9.28 -10.85 -10.43
CA ASN A 82 9.76 -12.17 -10.86
C ASN A 82 8.66 -13.22 -11.09
N SER A 83 7.38 -12.88 -10.99
CA SER A 83 6.28 -13.86 -11.09
C SER A 83 5.43 -13.78 -12.37
N TYR A 84 5.68 -12.79 -13.24
CA TYR A 84 4.96 -12.59 -14.50
C TYR A 84 5.79 -12.84 -15.77
N GLU A 85 7.02 -13.34 -15.65
CA GLU A 85 7.74 -13.93 -16.78
C GLU A 85 7.31 -15.40 -16.95
N LEU A 86 6.24 -15.63 -17.74
CA LEU A 86 5.93 -16.89 -18.40
C LEU A 86 6.03 -16.72 -19.91
#